data_AF-A0A0K1XDK6-F1
#
_entry.id   AF-A0A0K1XDK6-F1
#
_cell.length_a   1.000
_cell.length_b   1.000
_cell.length_c   1.000
_cell.angle_alpha   90.00
_cell.angle_beta   90.00
_cell.angle_gamma   90.00
#
_symmetry.space_group_name_H-M   'P 1'
#
loop_
_entity.id
_entity.type
_entity.pdbx_description
1 polymer ?
#
loop_
_entity_poly.entity_id
_entity_poly.type
_entity_poly.pdbx_seq_one_letter_code
_entity_poly.pdbx_strand_id
1 'polypeptide(L)'
;MSEKKKYSLLTSSDIEAGLKNEYFQKVDISLIRDKEGRIVRHLPVASIQDSVIPPSIIQINSNYIYQADIYPVIEALIETRNVGIFQDISEKYQIVIDSLTYYRDHKSRLDELNSKSLEASSVFEKRVEVYLNNIDVRDIGKTDIENCITMLDSYLNVIFVYLISIYWIHDKNVSKDTISGRKISELYNRVRHIFEQLLAESSKDENGTNLFPMHDSLYARYLLSEDNGMKEIEKFIRHDSRFSSVVDFMDFIKRCFLEKKSTDYDYNNQHQASATFEIKIKLSKNDTYKNKKIKFLQGLFETLEKIKMLKNIHSELIEAGKINLSDIEVYSEHEANKALQLTTIPLALHGGS
;
A
#
# COMPACT_ATOMS: atom_id res chain seq x y z
N MET A 1 14.90 -61.87 -4.19
CA MET A 1 13.96 -61.07 -3.38
C MET A 1 14.69 -59.86 -2.81
N SER A 2 13.97 -58.74 -2.71
CA SER A 2 14.39 -57.38 -2.38
C SER A 2 15.21 -57.19 -1.09
N GLU A 3 16.45 -56.71 -1.18
CA GLU A 3 17.14 -56.03 -0.05
C GLU A 3 16.81 -54.53 0.03
N LYS A 4 16.18 -53.94 -0.99
CA LYS A 4 15.89 -52.49 -1.06
C LYS A 4 14.69 -51.98 -0.23
N LYS A 5 14.02 -52.84 0.54
CA LYS A 5 12.82 -52.48 1.34
C LYS A 5 13.01 -52.53 2.86
N LYS A 6 14.20 -52.85 3.38
CA LYS A 6 14.36 -53.15 4.81
C LYS A 6 14.13 -51.94 5.74
N TYR A 7 14.27 -50.71 5.24
CA TYR A 7 14.25 -49.49 6.06
C TYR A 7 13.21 -48.45 5.62
N SER A 8 12.44 -48.73 4.57
CA SER A 8 11.52 -47.77 3.96
C SER A 8 10.20 -47.57 4.72
N LEU A 9 9.99 -48.30 5.82
CA LEU A 9 8.78 -48.30 6.63
C LEU A 9 9.04 -47.89 8.09
N LEU A 10 10.25 -47.44 8.42
CA LEU A 10 10.58 -47.02 9.78
C LEU A 10 9.94 -45.67 10.08
N THR A 11 9.22 -45.59 11.20
CA THR A 11 8.65 -44.35 11.71
C THR A 11 9.66 -43.63 12.61
N SER A 12 9.42 -42.35 12.92
CA SER A 12 10.32 -41.57 13.78
C SER A 12 10.50 -42.19 15.18
N SER A 13 9.47 -42.87 15.71
CA SER A 13 9.54 -43.56 16.99
C SER A 13 10.45 -44.80 16.95
N ASP A 14 10.44 -45.55 15.83
CA ASP A 14 11.29 -46.72 15.63
C ASP A 14 12.78 -46.35 15.53
N ILE A 15 13.07 -45.17 14.96
CA ILE A 15 14.43 -44.65 14.82
C ILE A 15 14.96 -44.17 16.18
N GLU A 16 14.14 -43.52 17.00
CA GLU A 16 14.52 -43.11 18.37
C GLU A 16 14.77 -44.31 19.29
N ALA A 17 13.95 -45.37 19.19
CA ALA A 17 14.17 -46.62 19.91
C ALA A 17 15.48 -47.31 19.47
N GLY A 18 15.78 -47.29 18.16
CA GLY A 18 17.03 -47.83 17.62
C GLY A 18 18.28 -47.01 18.00
N LEU A 19 18.15 -45.69 18.19
CA LEU A 19 19.23 -44.84 18.72
C LEU A 19 19.48 -45.09 20.22
N LYS A 20 18.43 -45.34 21.01
CA LYS A 20 18.55 -45.69 22.44
C LYS A 20 19.20 -47.05 22.70
N ASN A 21 19.01 -47.98 21.78
CA ASN A 21 19.51 -49.35 21.89
C ASN A 21 20.83 -49.58 21.11
N GLU A 22 21.52 -48.49 20.76
CA GLU A 22 22.80 -48.47 20.00
C GLU A 22 22.78 -49.16 18.62
N TYR A 23 21.59 -49.47 18.10
CA TYR A 23 21.42 -50.06 16.78
C TYR A 23 21.58 -49.01 15.65
N PHE A 24 21.43 -47.72 15.98
CA PHE A 24 21.71 -46.58 15.11
C PHE A 24 22.65 -45.59 15.80
N GLN A 25 23.47 -44.86 15.02
CA GLN A 25 24.42 -43.87 15.53
C GLN A 25 24.29 -42.54 14.77
N LYS A 26 24.42 -41.41 15.48
CA LYS A 26 24.34 -40.04 14.92
C LYS A 26 25.75 -39.43 14.79
N VAL A 27 26.08 -38.81 13.64
CA VAL A 27 27.40 -38.18 13.37
C VAL A 27 27.23 -36.86 12.58
N ASP A 28 28.02 -35.82 12.92
CA ASP A 28 28.02 -34.44 12.37
C ASP A 28 28.99 -34.21 11.17
N ILE A 29 28.92 -33.04 10.50
CA ILE A 29 29.10 -32.83 9.04
C ILE A 29 30.47 -32.27 8.57
N SER A 30 30.92 -32.66 7.37
CA SER A 30 32.09 -32.09 6.63
C SER A 30 31.90 -32.05 5.10
N LEU A 31 32.54 -31.10 4.39
CA LEU A 31 32.49 -30.93 2.92
C LEU A 31 33.60 -31.72 2.19
N ILE A 32 33.32 -32.29 1.00
CA ILE A 32 34.30 -33.03 0.18
C ILE A 32 34.47 -32.39 -1.21
N ARG A 33 35.72 -32.09 -1.61
CA ARG A 33 36.11 -31.50 -2.90
C ARG A 33 37.14 -32.37 -3.63
N ASP A 34 37.18 -32.29 -4.96
CA ASP A 34 38.25 -32.90 -5.77
C ASP A 34 39.54 -32.06 -5.78
N LYS A 35 40.58 -32.58 -6.42
CA LYS A 35 41.92 -31.97 -6.47
C LYS A 35 41.97 -30.66 -7.28
N GLU A 36 40.94 -30.37 -8.08
CA GLU A 36 40.81 -29.11 -8.83
C GLU A 36 39.87 -28.12 -8.11
N GLY A 37 39.42 -28.47 -6.90
CA GLY A 37 38.58 -27.62 -6.05
C GLY A 37 37.08 -27.72 -6.31
N ARG A 38 36.65 -28.61 -7.21
CA ARG A 38 35.24 -28.81 -7.56
C ARG A 38 34.53 -29.62 -6.47
N ILE A 39 33.28 -29.28 -6.21
CA ILE A 39 32.50 -29.93 -5.16
C ILE A 39 31.98 -31.25 -5.70
N VAL A 40 32.39 -32.36 -5.07
CA VAL A 40 32.05 -33.72 -5.52
C VAL A 40 30.82 -34.24 -4.79
N ARG A 41 30.65 -33.88 -3.51
CA ARG A 41 29.52 -34.33 -2.69
C ARG A 41 29.28 -33.41 -1.52
N HIS A 42 28.01 -33.04 -1.31
CA HIS A 42 27.56 -32.48 -0.04
C HIS A 42 27.25 -33.62 0.93
N LEU A 43 27.77 -33.55 2.15
CA LEU A 43 27.25 -34.34 3.26
C LEU A 43 26.33 -33.44 4.11
N PRO A 44 25.20 -33.96 4.62
CA PRO A 44 24.11 -33.14 5.15
C PRO A 44 24.38 -32.52 6.52
N VAL A 45 24.24 -31.19 6.56
CA VAL A 45 23.89 -30.24 7.64
C VAL A 45 23.05 -30.70 8.85
N ALA A 46 23.55 -31.34 9.91
CA ALA A 46 22.73 -31.81 11.06
C ALA A 46 22.33 -30.75 12.11
N SER A 47 22.61 -29.44 11.95
CA SER A 47 22.36 -28.46 13.02
C SER A 47 21.88 -27.08 12.57
N ILE A 48 20.93 -27.01 11.63
CA ILE A 48 20.16 -25.78 11.45
C ILE A 48 18.68 -26.10 11.32
N GLN A 49 18.05 -26.53 12.42
CA GLN A 49 16.60 -26.75 12.46
C GLN A 49 15.80 -25.44 12.42
N ASP A 50 16.45 -24.28 12.63
CA ASP A 50 15.79 -22.97 12.67
C ASP A 50 16.29 -21.96 11.61
N SER A 51 17.09 -22.37 10.61
CA SER A 51 17.53 -21.45 9.54
C SER A 51 16.60 -21.50 8.35
N VAL A 52 16.10 -20.32 7.97
CA VAL A 52 15.39 -20.10 6.71
C VAL A 52 16.29 -20.36 5.50
N ILE A 53 17.61 -20.17 5.62
CA ILE A 53 18.57 -20.39 4.54
C ILE A 53 18.85 -21.90 4.38
N PRO A 54 18.64 -22.48 3.18
CA PRO A 54 18.91 -23.89 2.95
C PRO A 54 20.43 -24.17 2.98
N PRO A 55 20.85 -25.34 3.51
CA PRO A 55 22.26 -25.70 3.60
C PRO A 55 22.92 -26.01 2.24
N SER A 56 22.12 -26.22 1.19
CA SER A 56 22.57 -26.25 -0.21
C SER A 56 21.40 -25.94 -1.14
N ILE A 57 21.66 -25.20 -2.23
CA ILE A 57 20.67 -24.87 -3.28
C ILE A 57 20.52 -26.04 -4.27
N ILE A 58 21.56 -26.87 -4.42
CA ILE A 58 21.59 -27.99 -5.37
C ILE A 58 22.11 -29.23 -4.65
N GLN A 59 21.37 -30.32 -4.74
CA GLN A 59 21.82 -31.65 -4.31
C GLN A 59 21.81 -32.59 -5.51
N ILE A 60 22.97 -33.18 -5.80
CA ILE A 60 23.12 -34.15 -6.90
C ILE A 60 23.12 -35.54 -6.29
N ASN A 61 22.14 -36.36 -6.67
CA ASN A 61 22.11 -37.79 -6.44
C ASN A 61 22.37 -38.50 -7.78
N SER A 62 22.83 -39.75 -7.74
CA SER A 62 23.36 -40.51 -8.89
C SER A 62 22.48 -40.49 -10.16
N ASN A 63 21.16 -40.25 -10.03
CA ASN A 63 20.21 -40.16 -11.14
C ASN A 63 19.35 -38.86 -11.16
N TYR A 64 19.50 -37.92 -10.19
CA TYR A 64 18.61 -36.75 -10.05
C TYR A 64 19.36 -35.52 -9.52
N ILE A 65 19.00 -34.34 -10.02
CA ILE A 65 19.39 -33.05 -9.45
C ILE A 65 18.19 -32.50 -8.69
N TYR A 66 18.30 -32.39 -7.38
CA TYR A 66 17.31 -31.72 -6.54
C TYR A 66 17.73 -30.25 -6.38
N GLN A 67 16.81 -29.34 -6.68
CA GLN A 67 16.96 -27.91 -6.42
C GLN A 67 16.15 -27.57 -5.16
N ALA A 68 16.75 -26.83 -4.23
CA ALA A 68 16.04 -26.33 -3.07
C ALA A 68 14.98 -25.30 -3.53
N ASP A 69 13.78 -25.40 -2.96
CA ASP A 69 12.77 -24.36 -3.10
C ASP A 69 13.24 -23.13 -2.30
N ILE A 70 13.59 -22.06 -3.02
CA ILE A 70 14.04 -20.79 -2.44
C ILE A 70 12.89 -19.84 -2.15
N TYR A 71 11.65 -20.20 -2.50
CA TYR A 71 10.49 -19.36 -2.28
C TYR A 71 10.31 -18.96 -0.80
N PRO A 72 10.45 -19.86 0.20
CA PRO A 72 10.37 -19.48 1.61
C PRO A 72 11.46 -18.49 2.04
N VAL A 73 12.65 -18.58 1.44
CA VAL A 73 13.76 -17.64 1.70
C VAL A 73 13.41 -16.25 1.19
N ILE A 74 12.88 -16.18 -0.03
CA ILE A 74 12.48 -14.91 -0.65
C ILE A 74 11.37 -14.26 0.18
N GLU A 75 10.36 -15.02 0.59
CA GLU A 75 9.26 -14.52 1.42
C GLU A 75 9.77 -13.96 2.76
N ALA A 76 10.66 -14.67 3.45
CA ALA A 76 11.24 -14.19 4.71
C ALA A 76 12.12 -12.94 4.54
N LEU A 77 12.84 -12.82 3.42
CA LEU A 77 13.60 -11.61 3.10
C LEU A 77 12.68 -10.42 2.83
N ILE A 78 11.56 -10.64 2.14
CA ILE A 78 10.52 -9.62 1.91
C ILE A 78 9.92 -9.18 3.24
N GLU A 79 9.58 -10.12 4.12
CA GLU A 79 9.03 -9.83 5.44
C GLU A 79 10.02 -9.03 6.30
N THR A 80 11.28 -9.47 6.39
CA THR A 80 12.34 -8.77 7.12
C THR A 80 12.54 -7.35 6.60
N ARG A 81 12.52 -7.16 5.27
CA ARG A 81 12.60 -5.83 4.65
C ARG A 81 11.41 -4.96 5.04
N ASN A 82 10.19 -5.51 5.04
CA ASN A 82 8.99 -4.76 5.40
C ASN A 82 9.02 -4.34 6.88
N VAL A 83 9.46 -5.22 7.79
CA VAL A 83 9.69 -4.87 9.21
C VAL A 83 10.68 -3.70 9.33
N GLY A 84 11.80 -3.76 8.61
CA GLY A 84 12.79 -2.68 8.59
C GLY A 84 12.21 -1.36 8.06
N ILE A 85 11.37 -1.41 7.02
CA ILE A 85 10.67 -0.22 6.50
C ILE A 85 9.81 0.43 7.58
N PHE A 86 9.00 -0.35 8.31
CA PHE A 86 8.11 0.17 9.33
C PHE A 86 8.85 0.69 10.56
N GLN A 87 9.92 0.02 10.98
CA GLN A 87 10.77 0.50 12.07
C GLN A 87 11.41 1.84 11.73
N ASP A 88 12.03 1.97 10.56
CA ASP A 88 12.65 3.22 10.10
C ASP A 88 11.65 4.38 10.11
N ILE A 89 10.45 4.12 9.59
CA ILE A 89 9.37 5.12 9.52
C ILE A 89 8.89 5.50 10.93
N SER A 90 8.71 4.53 11.81
CA SER A 90 8.30 4.74 13.19
C SER A 90 9.31 5.61 13.96
N GLU A 91 10.60 5.32 13.82
CA GLU A 91 11.68 6.12 14.41
C GLU A 91 11.65 7.56 13.91
N LYS A 92 11.52 7.76 12.59
CA LYS A 92 11.46 9.11 11.99
C LYS A 92 10.20 9.87 12.39
N TYR A 93 9.07 9.16 12.53
CA TYR A 93 7.84 9.76 13.03
C TYR A 93 8.00 10.25 14.47
N GLN A 94 8.57 9.41 15.35
CA GLN A 94 8.77 9.76 16.75
C GLN A 94 9.67 10.99 16.91
N ILE A 95 10.75 11.10 16.12
CA ILE A 95 11.63 12.27 16.13
C ILE A 95 10.86 13.58 15.82
N VAL A 96 9.92 13.54 14.87
CA VAL A 96 9.07 14.68 14.53
C VAL A 96 8.12 15.00 15.69
N ILE A 97 7.48 13.99 16.28
CA ILE A 97 6.59 14.15 17.43
C ILE A 97 7.31 14.74 18.64
N ASP A 98 8.51 14.27 18.96
CA ASP A 98 9.32 14.79 20.06
C ASP A 98 9.69 16.26 19.82
N SER A 99 10.04 16.61 18.58
CA SER A 99 10.39 17.98 18.20
C SER A 99 9.17 18.90 18.23
N LEU A 100 8.00 18.39 17.81
CA LEU A 100 6.74 19.12 17.88
C LEU A 100 6.31 19.34 19.33
N THR A 101 6.48 18.32 20.18
CA THR A 101 6.21 18.37 21.61
C THR A 101 7.13 19.40 22.28
N TYR A 102 8.42 19.39 21.95
CA TYR A 102 9.37 20.38 22.45
C TYR A 102 8.96 21.81 22.07
N TYR A 103 8.61 22.05 20.79
CA TYR A 103 8.13 23.35 20.33
C TYR A 103 6.82 23.76 21.02
N ARG A 104 5.88 22.83 21.20
CA ARG A 104 4.62 23.09 21.92
C ARG A 104 4.88 23.61 23.33
N ASP A 105 5.78 22.95 24.06
CA ASP A 105 6.06 23.20 25.47
C ASP A 105 6.95 24.43 25.70
N HIS A 106 7.92 24.67 24.82
CA HIS A 106 8.95 25.71 25.01
C HIS A 106 8.86 26.88 24.02
N LYS A 107 7.97 26.81 23.02
CA LYS A 107 7.81 27.80 21.94
C LYS A 107 9.10 28.19 21.23
N SER A 108 10.07 27.28 21.16
CA SER A 108 11.40 27.49 20.59
C SER A 108 11.80 26.37 19.63
N ARG A 109 12.83 26.63 18.82
CA ARG A 109 13.42 25.69 17.84
C ARG A 109 12.47 25.25 16.72
N LEU A 110 11.68 26.20 16.22
CA LEU A 110 10.80 25.96 15.08
C LEU A 110 11.58 25.54 13.82
N ASP A 111 12.76 26.11 13.59
CA ASP A 111 13.64 25.71 12.47
C ASP A 111 14.10 24.26 12.57
N GLU A 112 14.37 23.77 13.79
CA GLU A 112 14.76 22.37 14.03
C GLU A 112 13.58 21.43 13.75
N LEU A 113 12.37 21.81 14.17
CA LEU A 113 11.14 21.08 13.84
C LEU A 113 10.92 21.01 12.32
N ASN A 114 11.09 22.13 11.62
CA ASN A 114 10.94 22.17 10.16
C ASN A 114 11.97 21.26 9.47
N SER A 115 13.24 21.39 9.84
CA SER A 115 14.34 20.58 9.28
C SER A 115 14.14 19.08 9.51
N LYS A 116 13.80 18.67 10.74
CA LYS A 116 13.51 17.27 11.07
C LYS A 116 12.29 16.72 10.33
N SER A 117 11.25 17.54 10.18
CA SER A 117 10.05 17.15 9.41
C SER A 117 10.36 16.98 7.93
N LEU A 118 11.20 17.84 7.35
CA LEU A 118 11.67 17.71 5.97
C LEU A 118 12.51 16.45 5.77
N GLU A 119 13.45 16.16 6.67
CA GLU A 119 14.26 14.95 6.63
C GLU A 119 13.38 13.70 6.74
N ALA A 120 12.51 13.64 7.75
CA ALA A 120 11.57 12.55 7.94
C ALA A 120 10.70 12.36 6.69
N SER A 121 10.12 13.43 6.15
CA SER A 121 9.27 13.36 4.95
C SER A 121 9.97 12.74 3.74
N SER A 122 11.29 12.87 3.65
CA SER A 122 12.10 12.32 2.55
C SER A 122 12.44 10.85 2.75
N VAL A 123 12.57 10.40 4.00
CA VAL A 123 12.67 8.98 4.34
C VAL A 123 11.34 8.29 4.07
N PHE A 124 10.24 8.87 4.53
CA PHE A 124 8.89 8.39 4.25
C PHE A 124 8.62 8.26 2.75
N GLU A 125 8.92 9.29 1.95
CA GLU A 125 8.73 9.28 0.49
C GLU A 125 9.31 8.02 -0.16
N LYS A 126 10.57 7.70 0.18
CA LYS A 126 11.28 6.52 -0.35
C LYS A 126 10.71 5.21 0.17
N ARG A 127 10.41 5.14 1.48
CA ARG A 127 9.97 3.91 2.14
C ARG A 127 8.54 3.54 1.74
N VAL A 128 7.65 4.54 1.66
CA VAL A 128 6.28 4.40 1.13
C VAL A 128 6.32 3.98 -0.35
N GLU A 129 7.22 4.55 -1.16
CA GLU A 129 7.41 4.11 -2.55
C GLU A 129 7.67 2.63 -2.66
N VAL A 130 8.69 2.17 -1.93
CA VAL A 130 9.12 0.77 -1.95
C VAL A 130 7.98 -0.11 -1.49
N TYR A 131 7.28 0.25 -0.41
CA TYR A 131 6.19 -0.57 0.08
C TYR A 131 5.02 -0.65 -0.91
N LEU A 132 4.51 0.49 -1.38
CA LEU A 132 3.36 0.53 -2.30
C LEU A 132 3.63 -0.16 -3.64
N ASN A 133 4.84 -0.01 -4.19
CA ASN A 133 5.21 -0.67 -5.46
C ASN A 133 5.31 -2.20 -5.35
N ASN A 134 5.44 -2.74 -4.13
CA ASN A 134 5.51 -4.18 -3.89
C ASN A 134 4.14 -4.80 -3.52
N ILE A 135 3.06 -4.00 -3.50
CA ILE A 135 1.72 -4.52 -3.25
C ILE A 135 1.21 -5.23 -4.50
N ASP A 136 1.00 -6.54 -4.40
CA ASP A 136 0.26 -7.30 -5.39
C ASP A 136 -1.25 -7.21 -5.10
N VAL A 137 -1.98 -6.47 -5.92
CA VAL A 137 -3.45 -6.33 -5.79
C VAL A 137 -4.20 -7.63 -6.09
N ARG A 138 -3.58 -8.59 -6.79
CA ARG A 138 -4.17 -9.91 -7.08
C ARG A 138 -4.11 -10.81 -5.85
N ASP A 139 -3.01 -10.74 -5.11
CA ASP A 139 -2.80 -11.46 -3.85
C ASP A 139 -2.64 -10.51 -2.65
N ILE A 140 -3.73 -9.82 -2.31
CA ILE A 140 -3.77 -8.98 -1.12
C ILE A 140 -3.69 -9.80 0.19
N GLY A 141 -3.73 -11.14 0.11
CA GLY A 141 -3.66 -12.04 1.25
C GLY A 141 -2.43 -11.78 2.12
N LYS A 142 -1.30 -11.42 1.50
CA LYS A 142 -0.02 -11.17 2.17
C LYS A 142 0.22 -9.72 2.58
N THR A 143 -0.56 -8.77 2.06
CA THR A 143 -0.39 -7.35 2.38
C THR A 143 -0.87 -7.04 3.79
N ASP A 144 -0.03 -6.37 4.57
CA ASP A 144 -0.40 -5.82 5.87
C ASP A 144 -1.09 -4.46 5.68
N ILE A 145 -2.43 -4.52 5.60
CA ILE A 145 -3.25 -3.32 5.35
C ILE A 145 -3.12 -2.33 6.51
N GLU A 146 -3.09 -2.80 7.75
CA GLU A 146 -3.12 -1.92 8.92
C GLU A 146 -1.84 -1.12 9.04
N ASN A 147 -0.69 -1.79 8.87
CA ASN A 147 0.59 -1.11 8.84
C ASN A 147 0.74 -0.21 7.60
N CYS A 148 0.20 -0.61 6.44
CA CYS A 148 0.19 0.25 5.25
C CYS A 148 -0.58 1.56 5.49
N ILE A 149 -1.79 1.49 6.03
CA ILE A 149 -2.60 2.69 6.31
C ILE A 149 -1.95 3.55 7.40
N THR A 150 -1.44 2.93 8.47
CA THR A 150 -0.73 3.64 9.55
C THR A 150 0.50 4.38 9.02
N MET A 151 1.26 3.74 8.11
CA MET A 151 2.40 4.35 7.44
C MET A 151 1.99 5.58 6.62
N LEU A 152 0.91 5.50 5.83
CA LEU A 152 0.40 6.62 5.03
C LEU A 152 -0.10 7.77 5.91
N ASP A 153 -0.83 7.47 6.98
CA ASP A 153 -1.30 8.47 7.95
C ASP A 153 -0.13 9.20 8.63
N SER A 154 0.89 8.44 9.03
CA SER A 154 2.10 8.99 9.66
C SER A 154 2.85 9.89 8.68
N TYR A 155 2.91 9.53 7.40
CA TYR A 155 3.51 10.36 6.38
C TYR A 155 2.77 11.68 6.20
N LEU A 156 1.44 11.63 6.13
CA LEU A 156 0.59 12.82 6.01
C LEU A 156 0.79 13.78 7.19
N ASN A 157 0.86 13.25 8.41
CA ASN A 157 1.12 14.05 9.60
C ASN A 157 2.50 14.73 9.53
N VAL A 158 3.53 14.04 9.05
CA VAL A 158 4.87 14.64 8.89
C VAL A 158 4.85 15.76 7.85
N ILE A 159 4.17 15.57 6.71
CA ILE A 159 4.03 16.63 5.70
C ILE A 159 3.25 17.81 6.29
N PHE A 160 2.18 17.55 7.04
CA PHE A 160 1.40 18.59 7.71
C PHE A 160 2.25 19.41 8.69
N VAL A 161 3.02 18.76 9.55
CA VAL A 161 3.91 19.45 10.51
C VAL A 161 4.97 20.28 9.78
N TYR A 162 5.55 19.75 8.69
CA TYR A 162 6.46 20.50 7.83
C TYR A 162 5.79 21.75 7.23
N LEU A 163 4.57 21.60 6.73
CA LEU A 163 3.79 22.65 6.08
C LEU A 163 3.32 23.75 7.04
N ILE A 164 2.99 23.41 8.29
CA ILE A 164 2.68 24.41 9.31
C ILE A 164 3.95 25.12 9.78
N SER A 165 5.03 24.38 10.01
CA SER A 165 6.30 24.97 10.47
C SER A 165 6.90 25.92 9.43
N ILE A 166 6.85 25.58 8.13
CA ILE A 166 7.35 26.46 7.08
C ILE A 166 6.54 27.76 7.01
N TYR A 167 5.22 27.69 7.23
CA TYR A 167 4.36 28.87 7.32
C TYR A 167 4.73 29.77 8.50
N TRP A 168 4.95 29.20 9.67
CA TRP A 168 5.34 30.01 10.83
C TRP A 168 6.75 30.61 10.71
N ILE A 169 7.67 30.00 9.98
CA ILE A 169 9.03 30.54 9.76
C ILE A 169 9.02 31.63 8.68
N HIS A 170 8.30 31.40 7.58
CA HIS A 170 8.49 32.15 6.35
C HIS A 170 7.29 33.00 5.92
N ASP A 171 6.11 32.82 6.55
CA ASP A 171 4.88 33.58 6.34
C ASP A 171 4.58 33.78 4.84
N LYS A 172 4.77 35.00 4.32
CA LYS A 172 4.53 35.34 2.89
C LYS A 172 5.33 34.52 1.89
N ASN A 173 6.47 33.95 2.31
CA ASN A 173 7.34 33.16 1.43
C ASN A 173 6.93 31.68 1.32
N VAL A 174 5.84 31.22 1.98
CA VAL A 174 5.31 29.85 1.77
C VAL A 174 4.97 29.57 0.31
N SER A 175 4.52 30.59 -0.42
CA SER A 175 4.27 30.51 -1.87
C SER A 175 5.49 30.07 -2.70
N LYS A 176 6.70 30.21 -2.15
CA LYS A 176 7.96 29.78 -2.80
C LYS A 176 8.33 28.33 -2.48
N ASP A 177 7.64 27.68 -1.54
CA ASP A 177 7.90 26.28 -1.23
C ASP A 177 7.31 25.36 -2.31
N THR A 178 8.20 24.80 -3.14
CA THR A 178 7.83 23.79 -4.12
C THR A 178 7.84 22.37 -3.55
N ILE A 179 8.43 22.17 -2.36
CA ILE A 179 8.69 20.84 -1.81
C ILE A 179 7.38 20.20 -1.31
N SER A 180 6.60 20.92 -0.50
CA SER A 180 5.34 20.38 0.05
C SER A 180 4.36 20.01 -1.07
N GLY A 181 4.16 20.92 -2.03
CA GLY A 181 3.25 20.70 -3.15
C GLY A 181 3.63 19.48 -4.00
N ARG A 182 4.93 19.28 -4.25
CA ARG A 182 5.45 18.10 -4.95
C ARG A 182 5.16 16.82 -4.18
N LYS A 183 5.53 16.75 -2.90
CA LYS A 183 5.34 15.56 -2.05
C LYS A 183 3.87 15.16 -1.92
N ILE A 184 2.98 16.14 -1.71
CA ILE A 184 1.52 15.91 -1.65
C ILE A 184 1.01 15.31 -2.97
N SER A 185 1.43 15.86 -4.11
CA SER A 185 0.97 15.42 -5.43
C SER A 185 1.50 14.02 -5.79
N GLU A 186 2.76 13.73 -5.49
CA GLU A 186 3.35 12.41 -5.71
C GLU A 186 2.71 11.35 -4.82
N LEU A 187 2.47 11.65 -3.54
CA LEU A 187 1.76 10.76 -2.63
C LEU A 187 0.34 10.47 -3.13
N TYR A 188 -0.40 11.51 -3.55
CA TYR A 188 -1.73 11.36 -4.15
C TYR A 188 -1.71 10.37 -5.32
N ASN A 189 -0.80 10.56 -6.27
CA ASN A 189 -0.72 9.73 -7.47
C ASN A 189 -0.40 8.27 -7.15
N ARG A 190 0.49 8.02 -6.18
CA ARG A 190 0.87 6.66 -5.77
C ARG A 190 -0.27 5.94 -5.06
N VAL A 191 -0.92 6.60 -4.11
CA VAL A 191 -2.06 6.03 -3.39
C VAL A 191 -3.23 5.79 -4.36
N ARG A 192 -3.50 6.77 -5.23
CA ARG A 192 -4.55 6.68 -6.26
C ARG A 192 -4.31 5.49 -7.18
N HIS A 193 -3.07 5.25 -7.60
CA HIS A 193 -2.76 4.13 -8.47
C HIS A 193 -3.17 2.79 -7.87
N ILE A 194 -2.80 2.52 -6.61
CA ILE A 194 -3.21 1.27 -5.92
C ILE A 194 -4.72 1.21 -5.73
N PHE A 195 -5.35 2.33 -5.37
CA PHE A 195 -6.80 2.45 -5.24
C PHE A 195 -7.54 2.08 -6.54
N GLU A 196 -7.09 2.62 -7.68
CA GLU A 196 -7.62 2.31 -9.01
C GLU A 196 -7.43 0.82 -9.36
N GLN A 197 -6.26 0.26 -9.06
CA GLN A 197 -5.98 -1.16 -9.32
C GLN A 197 -6.86 -2.10 -8.47
N LEU A 198 -7.20 -1.72 -7.24
CA LEU A 198 -8.13 -2.48 -6.40
C LEU A 198 -9.57 -2.43 -6.92
N LEU A 199 -10.01 -1.28 -7.45
CA LEU A 199 -11.35 -1.10 -7.99
C LEU A 199 -11.60 -1.97 -9.23
N ALA A 200 -10.67 -1.90 -10.16
CA ALA A 200 -10.62 -2.74 -11.35
C ALA A 200 -9.16 -2.76 -11.81
N GLU A 201 -8.58 -3.96 -11.87
CA GLU A 201 -7.20 -4.10 -12.33
C GLU A 201 -7.09 -3.58 -13.77
N SER A 202 -6.05 -2.82 -14.06
CA SER A 202 -5.75 -2.40 -15.42
C SER A 202 -4.42 -3.01 -15.85
N SER A 203 -4.44 -3.77 -16.94
CA SER A 203 -3.23 -4.20 -17.62
C SER A 203 -3.09 -3.48 -18.95
N LYS A 204 -1.87 -3.37 -19.46
CA LYS A 204 -1.66 -2.97 -20.85
C LYS A 204 -1.62 -4.21 -21.72
N ASP A 205 -2.31 -4.17 -22.85
CA ASP A 205 -2.12 -5.17 -23.89
C ASP A 205 -0.76 -4.98 -24.59
N GLU A 206 -0.44 -5.89 -25.52
CA GLU A 206 0.80 -5.83 -26.32
C GLU A 206 0.93 -4.54 -27.15
N ASN A 207 -0.19 -3.86 -27.42
CA ASN A 207 -0.25 -2.60 -28.17
C ASN A 207 -0.20 -1.35 -27.27
N GLY A 208 -0.07 -1.53 -25.95
CA GLY A 208 -0.05 -0.44 -24.97
C GLY A 208 -1.43 0.14 -24.65
N THR A 209 -2.51 -0.49 -25.11
CA THR A 209 -3.90 -0.14 -24.79
C THR A 209 -4.23 -0.63 -23.37
N ASN A 210 -4.85 0.24 -22.56
CA ASN A 210 -5.30 -0.18 -21.24
C ASN A 210 -6.51 -1.11 -21.36
N LEU A 211 -6.35 -2.35 -20.90
CA LEU A 211 -7.42 -3.31 -20.67
C LEU A 211 -7.97 -3.11 -19.26
N PHE A 212 -9.29 -2.94 -19.18
CA PHE A 212 -10.01 -2.81 -17.91
C PHE A 212 -11.01 -3.96 -17.77
N PRO A 213 -10.56 -5.17 -17.40
CA PRO A 213 -11.46 -6.28 -17.14
C PRO A 213 -12.40 -5.95 -15.97
N MET A 214 -13.71 -5.96 -16.23
CA MET A 214 -14.73 -5.83 -15.19
C MET A 214 -15.10 -7.17 -14.56
N HIS A 215 -14.61 -8.29 -15.11
CA HIS A 215 -14.79 -9.60 -14.47
C HIS A 215 -14.13 -9.59 -13.09
N ASP A 216 -14.86 -10.02 -12.07
CA ASP A 216 -14.41 -10.09 -10.68
C ASP A 216 -13.88 -8.78 -10.05
N SER A 217 -14.09 -7.63 -10.71
CA SER A 217 -13.68 -6.33 -10.17
C SER A 217 -14.57 -5.86 -9.04
N LEU A 218 -14.07 -5.00 -8.15
CA LEU A 218 -14.90 -4.38 -7.12
C LEU A 218 -15.97 -3.50 -7.75
N TYR A 219 -15.66 -2.79 -8.84
CA TYR A 219 -16.66 -2.03 -9.60
C TYR A 219 -17.84 -2.90 -10.04
N ALA A 220 -17.57 -4.07 -10.60
CA ALA A 220 -18.63 -5.00 -11.00
C ALA A 220 -19.42 -5.56 -9.83
N ARG A 221 -18.76 -5.85 -8.70
CA ARG A 221 -19.45 -6.30 -7.48
C ARG A 221 -20.40 -5.23 -6.97
N TYR A 222 -19.95 -3.97 -6.85
CA TYR A 222 -20.81 -2.87 -6.45
C TYR A 222 -21.96 -2.66 -7.45
N LEU A 223 -21.69 -2.72 -8.75
CA LEU A 223 -22.71 -2.51 -9.77
C LEU A 223 -23.80 -3.59 -9.77
N LEU A 224 -23.43 -4.85 -9.56
CA LEU A 224 -24.32 -6.00 -9.83
C LEU A 224 -24.84 -6.72 -8.58
N SER A 225 -24.17 -6.58 -7.42
CA SER A 225 -24.44 -7.42 -6.25
C SER A 225 -24.66 -6.66 -4.94
N GLU A 226 -24.22 -5.41 -4.81
CA GLU A 226 -24.30 -4.67 -3.54
C GLU A 226 -25.47 -3.69 -3.54
N ASP A 227 -26.24 -3.69 -2.44
CA ASP A 227 -27.28 -2.69 -2.22
C ASP A 227 -26.67 -1.30 -2.10
N ASN A 228 -27.25 -0.31 -2.79
CA ASN A 228 -26.67 1.04 -2.94
C ASN A 228 -25.30 1.10 -3.65
N GLY A 229 -24.87 0.07 -4.38
CA GLY A 229 -23.55 0.06 -5.00
C GLY A 229 -23.25 1.24 -5.93
N MET A 230 -24.27 1.82 -6.59
CA MET A 230 -24.09 3.05 -7.38
C MET A 230 -23.64 4.27 -6.58
N LYS A 231 -24.04 4.40 -5.30
CA LYS A 231 -23.58 5.49 -4.43
C LYS A 231 -22.10 5.33 -4.09
N GLU A 232 -21.67 4.09 -3.85
CA GLU A 232 -20.25 3.78 -3.62
C GLU A 232 -19.43 4.03 -4.89
N ILE A 233 -19.94 3.64 -6.06
CA ILE A 233 -19.31 3.92 -7.36
C ILE A 233 -19.14 5.44 -7.57
N GLU A 234 -20.18 6.23 -7.31
CA GLU A 234 -20.11 7.70 -7.40
C GLU A 234 -19.03 8.28 -6.49
N LYS A 235 -18.94 7.76 -5.26
CA LYS A 235 -17.92 8.15 -4.29
C LYS A 235 -16.52 7.80 -4.80
N PHE A 236 -16.30 6.60 -5.31
CA PHE A 236 -14.99 6.13 -5.77
C PHE A 236 -14.50 6.84 -7.02
N ILE A 237 -15.40 7.17 -7.96
CA ILE A 237 -15.07 7.89 -9.19
C ILE A 237 -14.43 9.26 -8.90
N ARG A 238 -14.70 9.88 -7.74
CA ARG A 238 -14.06 11.16 -7.35
C ARG A 238 -12.54 11.11 -7.32
N HIS A 239 -11.98 9.92 -7.09
CA HIS A 239 -10.54 9.71 -7.04
C HIS A 239 -10.03 8.82 -8.18
N ASP A 240 -10.89 8.24 -8.99
CA ASP A 240 -10.47 7.42 -10.14
C ASP A 240 -10.23 8.30 -11.37
N SER A 241 -8.99 8.33 -11.86
CA SER A 241 -8.61 9.15 -13.02
C SER A 241 -9.08 8.59 -14.36
N ARG A 242 -9.61 7.37 -14.39
CA ARG A 242 -10.04 6.69 -15.60
C ARG A 242 -11.45 7.09 -16.03
N PHE A 243 -12.25 7.62 -15.11
CA PHE A 243 -13.62 8.04 -15.35
C PHE A 243 -13.81 9.48 -14.91
N SER A 244 -14.38 10.31 -15.78
CA SER A 244 -14.68 11.71 -15.48
C SER A 244 -15.95 11.89 -14.64
N SER A 245 -16.87 10.92 -14.71
CA SER A 245 -18.15 10.94 -14.01
C SER A 245 -18.79 9.56 -13.93
N VAL A 246 -19.85 9.43 -13.13
CA VAL A 246 -20.69 8.21 -13.11
C VAL A 246 -21.31 7.93 -14.48
N VAL A 247 -21.66 8.98 -15.23
CA VAL A 247 -22.22 8.84 -16.58
C VAL A 247 -21.20 8.20 -17.52
N ASP A 248 -19.95 8.68 -17.48
CA ASP A 248 -18.82 8.16 -18.26
C ASP A 248 -18.53 6.68 -17.91
N PHE A 249 -18.55 6.33 -16.61
CA PHE A 249 -18.47 4.94 -16.17
C PHE A 249 -19.61 4.08 -16.75
N MET A 250 -20.86 4.55 -16.69
CA MET A 250 -22.01 3.80 -17.21
C MET A 250 -21.97 3.66 -18.73
N ASP A 251 -21.48 4.67 -19.45
CA ASP A 251 -21.30 4.61 -20.89
C ASP A 251 -20.17 3.65 -21.28
N PHE A 252 -19.11 3.56 -20.49
CA PHE A 252 -18.11 2.50 -20.61
C PHE A 252 -18.72 1.10 -20.42
N ILE A 253 -19.55 0.89 -19.38
CA ILE A 253 -20.23 -0.39 -19.15
C ILE A 253 -21.12 -0.75 -20.34
N LYS A 254 -21.91 0.20 -20.85
CA LYS A 254 -22.78 -0.01 -22.02
C LYS A 254 -21.98 -0.37 -23.27
N ARG A 255 -20.89 0.33 -23.54
CA ARG A 255 -20.09 0.11 -24.75
C ARG A 255 -19.33 -1.22 -24.73
N CYS A 256 -18.81 -1.59 -23.58
CA CYS A 256 -17.85 -2.70 -23.48
C CYS A 256 -18.48 -4.01 -23.01
N PHE A 257 -19.61 -3.97 -22.29
CA PHE A 257 -20.16 -5.15 -21.61
C PHE A 257 -21.65 -5.37 -21.85
N LEU A 258 -22.39 -4.42 -22.45
CA LEU A 258 -23.79 -4.63 -22.80
C LEU A 258 -23.89 -5.28 -24.18
N GLU A 259 -24.46 -6.47 -24.23
CA GLU A 259 -24.72 -7.17 -25.49
C GLU A 259 -26.20 -7.40 -25.71
N LYS A 260 -26.62 -7.33 -26.97
CA LYS A 260 -27.95 -7.76 -27.37
C LYS A 260 -28.00 -9.29 -27.26
N LYS A 261 -28.90 -9.80 -26.43
CA LYS A 261 -29.12 -11.23 -26.32
C LYS A 261 -29.67 -11.73 -27.65
N SER A 262 -29.03 -12.76 -28.20
CA SER A 262 -29.54 -13.48 -29.36
C SER A 262 -30.97 -13.91 -29.06
N THR A 263 -31.93 -13.37 -29.81
CA THR A 263 -33.29 -13.89 -29.81
C THR A 263 -33.26 -15.02 -30.82
N ASP A 264 -33.41 -16.26 -30.35
CA ASP A 264 -33.67 -17.37 -31.25
C ASP A 264 -34.90 -16.99 -32.09
N TYR A 265 -34.73 -16.97 -33.41
CA TYR A 265 -35.77 -16.53 -34.33
C TYR A 265 -36.90 -17.56 -34.28
N ASP A 266 -37.93 -17.31 -33.48
CA ASP A 266 -39.12 -18.16 -33.44
C ASP A 266 -39.92 -17.93 -34.73
N TYR A 267 -39.69 -18.80 -35.71
CA TYR A 267 -40.29 -18.73 -37.05
C TYR A 267 -41.83 -18.78 -37.02
N ASN A 268 -42.44 -19.20 -35.90
CA ASN A 268 -43.87 -19.42 -35.77
C ASN A 268 -44.66 -18.26 -35.16
N ASN A 269 -44.00 -17.22 -34.62
CA ASN A 269 -44.68 -16.09 -33.97
C ASN A 269 -44.39 -14.78 -34.71
N GLN A 270 -45.40 -14.22 -35.38
CA GLN A 270 -45.34 -12.93 -36.12
C GLN A 270 -45.19 -11.68 -35.21
N HIS A 271 -44.74 -11.84 -33.97
CA HIS A 271 -44.46 -10.75 -33.06
C HIS A 271 -42.95 -10.54 -32.97
N GLN A 272 -42.51 -9.34 -33.36
CA GLN A 272 -41.13 -8.91 -33.17
C GLN A 272 -40.80 -8.99 -31.67
N ALA A 273 -40.02 -9.98 -31.26
CA ALA A 273 -39.60 -10.12 -29.88
C ALA A 273 -38.84 -8.84 -29.47
N SER A 274 -39.24 -8.25 -28.34
CA SER A 274 -38.54 -7.08 -27.79
C SER A 274 -37.06 -7.41 -27.62
N ALA A 275 -36.17 -6.55 -28.14
CA ALA A 275 -34.74 -6.73 -27.99
C ALA A 275 -34.39 -6.80 -26.50
N THR A 276 -33.82 -7.93 -26.08
CA THR A 276 -33.30 -8.09 -24.71
C THR A 276 -31.80 -7.83 -24.73
N PHE A 277 -31.32 -7.16 -23.68
CA PHE A 277 -29.91 -6.85 -23.50
C PHE A 277 -29.42 -7.45 -22.18
N GLU A 278 -28.18 -7.89 -22.15
CA GLU A 278 -27.53 -8.42 -20.95
C GLU A 278 -26.14 -7.81 -20.75
N ILE A 279 -25.76 -7.62 -19.49
CA ILE A 279 -24.41 -7.20 -19.11
C ILE A 279 -23.54 -8.46 -18.95
N LYS A 280 -22.54 -8.64 -19.79
CA LYS A 280 -21.61 -9.77 -19.76
C LYS A 280 -20.46 -9.56 -18.78
N ILE A 281 -20.80 -9.46 -17.51
CA ILE A 281 -19.80 -9.46 -16.43
C ILE A 281 -20.01 -10.72 -15.58
N LYS A 282 -18.90 -11.36 -15.22
CA LYS A 282 -18.89 -12.59 -14.42
C LYS A 282 -18.29 -12.27 -13.06
N LEU A 283 -18.96 -12.73 -12.02
CA LEU A 283 -18.50 -12.65 -10.65
C LEU A 283 -18.32 -14.08 -10.13
N SER A 284 -17.12 -14.39 -9.67
CA SER A 284 -16.83 -15.55 -8.85
C SER A 284 -17.61 -15.44 -7.54
N LYS A 285 -18.25 -16.56 -7.17
CA LYS A 285 -18.91 -16.74 -5.87
C LYS A 285 -17.90 -16.82 -4.72
N ASN A 286 -16.67 -17.24 -5.01
CA ASN A 286 -15.62 -17.45 -4.02
C ASN A 286 -14.46 -16.49 -4.30
N ASP A 287 -14.54 -15.31 -3.69
CA ASP A 287 -13.42 -14.37 -3.62
C ASP A 287 -12.90 -14.36 -2.18
N THR A 288 -11.89 -15.20 -1.94
CA THR A 288 -11.30 -15.46 -0.61
C THR A 288 -10.84 -14.17 0.09
N TYR A 289 -10.51 -13.13 -0.68
CA TYR A 289 -9.99 -11.88 -0.15
C TYR A 289 -10.94 -10.69 -0.34
N LYS A 290 -12.22 -10.91 -0.71
CA LYS A 290 -13.22 -9.85 -0.92
C LYS A 290 -13.21 -8.81 0.20
N ASN A 291 -13.42 -9.26 1.44
CA ASN A 291 -13.53 -8.37 2.60
C ASN A 291 -12.22 -7.62 2.85
N LYS A 292 -11.08 -8.28 2.60
CA LYS A 292 -9.76 -7.69 2.75
C LYS A 292 -9.52 -6.59 1.70
N LYS A 293 -9.88 -6.83 0.44
CA LYS A 293 -9.84 -5.83 -0.65
C LYS A 293 -10.74 -4.64 -0.35
N ILE A 294 -11.97 -4.86 0.14
CA ILE A 294 -12.89 -3.79 0.50
C ILE A 294 -12.34 -2.96 1.66
N LYS A 295 -11.84 -3.59 2.73
CA LYS A 295 -11.20 -2.88 3.86
C LYS A 295 -10.03 -2.03 3.38
N PHE A 296 -9.20 -2.58 2.49
CA PHE A 296 -8.07 -1.82 1.97
C PHE A 296 -8.51 -0.65 1.09
N LEU A 297 -9.47 -0.88 0.18
CA LEU A 297 -10.05 0.15 -0.68
C LEU A 297 -10.59 1.32 0.15
N GLN A 298 -11.33 1.03 1.23
CA GLN A 298 -11.87 2.04 2.13
C GLN A 298 -10.76 2.83 2.84
N GLY A 299 -9.73 2.14 3.36
CA GLY A 299 -8.58 2.79 3.97
C GLY A 299 -7.86 3.73 3.00
N LEU A 300 -7.61 3.28 1.76
CA LEU A 300 -7.00 4.12 0.72
C LEU A 300 -7.89 5.30 0.33
N PHE A 301 -9.20 5.11 0.25
CA PHE A 301 -10.16 6.19 0.00
C PHE A 301 -10.04 7.28 1.08
N GLU A 302 -10.03 6.90 2.35
CA GLU A 302 -9.88 7.85 3.46
C GLU A 302 -8.52 8.56 3.41
N THR A 303 -7.44 7.84 3.10
CA THR A 303 -6.12 8.44 2.86
C THR A 303 -6.15 9.47 1.74
N LEU A 304 -6.85 9.20 0.63
CA LEU A 304 -6.98 10.13 -0.51
C LEU A 304 -7.74 11.41 -0.12
N GLU A 305 -8.79 11.28 0.69
CA GLU A 305 -9.51 12.43 1.25
C GLU A 305 -8.60 13.25 2.18
N LYS A 306 -7.81 12.62 3.05
CA LYS A 306 -6.82 13.31 3.89
C LYS A 306 -5.74 14.03 3.06
N ILE A 307 -5.26 13.41 1.98
CA ILE A 307 -4.31 14.06 1.04
C ILE A 307 -4.94 15.31 0.41
N LYS A 308 -6.22 15.23 0.02
CA LYS A 308 -6.95 16.37 -0.53
C LYS A 308 -7.13 17.49 0.50
N MET A 309 -7.44 17.15 1.75
CA MET A 309 -7.48 18.13 2.85
C MET A 309 -6.12 18.82 3.01
N LEU A 310 -5.02 18.06 3.01
CA LEU A 310 -3.68 18.62 3.11
C LEU A 310 -3.33 19.54 1.93
N LYS A 311 -3.76 19.19 0.71
CA LYS A 311 -3.65 20.06 -0.47
C LYS A 311 -4.43 21.36 -0.32
N ASN A 312 -5.63 21.30 0.27
CA ASN A 312 -6.43 22.49 0.55
C ASN A 312 -5.74 23.38 1.58
N ILE A 313 -5.28 22.81 2.71
CA ILE A 313 -4.52 23.54 3.73
C ILE A 313 -3.29 24.22 3.12
N HIS A 314 -2.54 23.52 2.26
CA HIS A 314 -1.41 24.12 1.55
C HIS A 314 -1.82 25.36 0.74
N SER A 315 -2.93 25.29 0.03
CA SER A 315 -3.46 26.39 -0.77
C SER A 315 -3.92 27.54 0.14
N GLU A 316 -4.61 27.23 1.24
CA GLU A 316 -5.05 28.19 2.25
C GLU A 316 -3.87 28.95 2.87
N LEU A 317 -2.78 28.28 3.23
CA LEU A 317 -1.58 28.93 3.77
C LEU A 317 -0.89 29.85 2.77
N ILE A 318 -0.86 29.47 1.49
CA ILE A 318 -0.35 30.33 0.41
C ILE A 318 -1.20 31.59 0.29
N GLU A 319 -2.52 31.48 0.33
CA GLU A 319 -3.40 32.66 0.29
C GLU A 319 -3.29 33.50 1.56
N ALA A 320 -3.22 32.88 2.74
CA ALA A 320 -3.04 33.57 4.00
C ALA A 320 -1.75 34.42 4.01
N GLY A 321 -0.65 33.88 3.49
CA GLY A 321 0.62 34.62 3.36
C GLY A 321 0.57 35.79 2.37
N LYS A 322 -0.45 35.91 1.52
CA LYS A 322 -0.64 37.08 0.65
C LYS A 322 -1.39 38.21 1.34
N ILE A 323 -2.05 37.94 2.46
CA ILE A 323 -2.81 38.95 3.20
C ILE A 323 -1.82 39.99 3.73
N ASN A 324 -2.05 41.25 3.36
CA ASN A 324 -1.29 42.34 3.91
C ASN A 324 -2.02 42.84 5.17
N LEU A 325 -1.38 42.71 6.33
CA LEU A 325 -1.99 43.06 7.61
C LEU A 325 -2.40 44.54 7.70
N SER A 326 -1.78 45.41 6.90
CA SER A 326 -2.15 46.83 6.77
C SER A 326 -3.52 47.05 6.12
N ASP A 327 -4.03 46.06 5.41
CA ASP A 327 -5.28 46.15 4.64
C ASP A 327 -6.47 45.56 5.43
N ILE A 328 -6.21 45.09 6.65
CA ILE A 328 -7.22 44.56 7.57
C ILE A 328 -7.69 45.71 8.45
N GLU A 329 -8.94 46.16 8.26
CA GLU A 329 -9.60 47.07 9.20
C GLU A 329 -9.71 46.38 10.57
N VAL A 330 -8.97 46.90 11.55
CA VAL A 330 -9.03 46.41 12.93
C VAL A 330 -10.36 46.86 13.53
N TYR A 331 -11.32 45.94 13.62
CA TYR A 331 -12.55 46.15 14.38
C TYR A 331 -12.24 46.47 15.84
N SER A 332 -13.08 47.30 16.46
CA SER A 332 -12.96 47.64 17.88
C SER A 332 -12.97 46.37 18.75
N GLU A 333 -12.27 46.38 19.89
CA GLU A 333 -12.19 45.24 20.84
C GLU A 333 -13.59 44.68 21.21
N HIS A 334 -14.63 45.50 21.11
CA HIS A 334 -15.99 45.12 21.42
C HIS A 334 -16.63 44.19 20.38
N GLU A 335 -16.22 44.29 19.11
CA GLU A 335 -16.71 43.47 18.00
C GLU A 335 -15.92 42.16 17.85
N ALA A 336 -14.61 42.19 18.15
CA ALA A 336 -13.74 41.00 18.13
C ALA A 336 -14.18 39.93 19.16
N ASN A 337 -14.62 40.35 20.34
CA ASN A 337 -15.09 39.45 21.41
C ASN A 337 -16.38 38.68 21.08
N LYS A 338 -17.16 39.11 20.07
CA LYS A 338 -18.33 38.37 19.58
C LYS A 338 -17.99 37.31 18.54
N ALA A 339 -16.86 37.43 17.85
CA ALA A 339 -16.39 36.50 16.82
C ALA A 339 -15.47 35.39 17.36
N LEU A 340 -15.05 35.47 18.62
CA LEU A 340 -14.07 34.60 19.27
C LEU A 340 -14.70 33.30 19.80
N GLN A 341 -14.96 32.34 18.91
CA GLN A 341 -14.90 30.90 19.23
C GLN A 341 -13.70 30.17 18.57
N LEU A 342 -12.86 30.89 17.82
CA LEU A 342 -11.60 30.39 17.28
C LEU A 342 -10.44 31.07 18.02
N THR A 343 -9.61 30.27 18.70
CA THR A 343 -8.44 30.75 19.46
C THR A 343 -7.53 31.64 18.61
N THR A 344 -7.35 32.89 19.04
CA THR A 344 -6.44 33.86 18.43
C THR A 344 -4.98 33.53 18.76
N ILE A 345 -4.13 33.55 17.74
CA ILE A 345 -2.67 33.64 17.92
C ILE A 345 -2.35 35.14 18.09
N PRO A 346 -1.81 35.59 19.22
CA PRO A 346 -1.44 36.99 19.39
C PRO A 346 -0.34 37.34 18.39
N LEU A 347 -0.60 38.36 17.56
CA LEU A 347 0.44 39.04 16.78
C LEU A 347 1.41 39.68 17.76
N ALA A 348 2.55 39.04 18.00
CA ALA A 348 3.66 39.64 18.73
C ALA A 348 4.21 40.81 17.89
N LEU A 349 3.81 42.02 18.27
CA LEU A 349 4.40 43.26 17.80
C LEU A 349 5.91 43.21 18.04
N HIS A 350 6.69 43.24 16.96
CA HIS A 350 8.10 43.61 17.01
C HIS A 350 8.19 45.10 17.41
N GLY A 351 8.25 45.35 18.71
CA GLY A 351 8.67 46.63 19.27
C GLY A 351 10.14 46.52 19.69
N GLY A 352 11.04 46.89 18.79
CA GLY A 352 12.40 47.23 19.17
C GLY A 352 12.40 48.59 19.88
N SER A 353 12.90 48.60 21.12
CA SER A 353 13.60 49.70 21.82
C SER A 353 14.18 49.14 23.11
#